data_AF-A0A1H6WLK6-F1
#
_entry.id   AF-A0A1H6WLK6-F1
#
_cell.length_a   1.000
_cell.length_b   1.000
_cell.length_c   1.000
_cell.angle_alpha   90.00
_cell.angle_beta   90.00
_cell.angle_gamma   90.00
#
_symmetry.space_group_name_H-M   'P 1'
#
loop_
_entity.id
_entity.type
_entity.pdbx_description
1 polymer ?
#
loop_
_entity_poly.entity_id
_entity_poly.type
_entity_poly.pdbx_seq_one_letter_code
_entity_poly.pdbx_strand_id
1 'polypeptide(L)'
;MYKKIFAIVAFFSLCTMNAQEMTFSQKVGKLMELVTAENVDNNQVREILKTLAIAPKEMKEGAMDYSIYDDFEGDTLYYIPYKTADEPRYSVEKLKQGDKLFYTLQFLISSEYTKDPSGKVTYKDKDYLYNTTIEDLMPYCTTPMSYKNGKGNNPESPLLSCVYTNPNSKRKLMYWVVCENKIGDKEKNRVKEIKIQSQELWR
;
A
#
# COMPACT_ATOMS: atom_id res chain seq x y z
N MET A 1 46.93 25.78 -7.58
CA MET A 1 46.54 24.35 -7.69
C MET A 1 45.52 23.88 -6.65
N TYR A 2 45.19 24.63 -5.59
CA TYR A 2 44.23 24.20 -4.56
C TYR A 2 42.74 24.44 -4.87
N LYS A 3 42.40 25.31 -5.83
CA LYS A 3 41.00 25.59 -6.20
C LYS A 3 40.35 24.53 -7.10
N LYS A 4 41.12 23.64 -7.73
CA LYS A 4 40.59 22.59 -8.63
C LYS A 4 40.27 21.26 -7.93
N ILE A 5 40.82 21.03 -6.74
CA ILE A 5 40.62 19.77 -5.99
C ILE A 5 39.30 19.81 -5.20
N PHE A 6 38.93 20.97 -4.65
CA PHE A 6 37.65 21.14 -3.93
C PHE A 6 36.41 20.99 -4.82
N ALA A 7 36.52 21.29 -6.11
CA ALA A 7 35.41 21.14 -7.06
C ALA A 7 35.08 19.66 -7.36
N ILE A 8 36.06 18.76 -7.28
CA ILE A 8 35.86 17.32 -7.56
C ILE A 8 35.28 16.60 -6.34
N VAL A 9 35.66 17.01 -5.12
CA VAL A 9 35.09 16.43 -3.89
C VAL A 9 33.63 16.87 -3.68
N ALA A 10 33.27 18.10 -4.07
CA ALA A 10 31.89 18.58 -4.03
C ALA A 10 30.98 17.91 -5.08
N PHE A 11 31.54 17.53 -6.24
CA PHE A 11 30.78 16.82 -7.28
C PHE A 11 30.59 15.32 -6.96
N PHE A 12 31.53 14.70 -6.24
CA PHE A 12 31.40 13.31 -5.81
C PHE A 12 30.49 13.09 -4.60
N SER A 13 30.21 14.13 -3.81
CA SER A 13 29.31 14.04 -2.64
C SER A 13 27.83 14.31 -2.97
N LEU A 14 27.52 14.79 -4.18
CA LEU A 14 26.15 15.03 -4.66
C LEU A 14 25.54 13.84 -5.44
N CYS A 15 26.36 12.83 -5.82
CA CYS A 15 25.88 11.68 -6.59
C CYS A 15 25.64 10.40 -5.75
N THR A 16 25.76 10.45 -4.43
CA THR A 16 25.47 9.31 -3.54
C THR A 16 24.27 9.58 -2.63
N MET A 17 23.27 10.31 -3.11
CA MET A 17 21.91 10.05 -2.63
C MET A 17 21.48 8.75 -3.32
N ASN A 18 21.83 7.61 -2.70
CA ASN A 18 21.15 6.37 -2.99
C ASN A 18 19.65 6.71 -2.99
N ALA A 19 18.96 6.49 -4.12
CA ALA A 19 17.52 6.41 -4.12
C ALA A 19 17.19 5.25 -3.18
N GLN A 20 16.96 5.57 -1.91
CA GLN A 20 16.63 4.57 -0.92
C GLN A 20 15.35 3.91 -1.41
N GLU A 21 15.45 2.62 -1.74
CA GLU A 21 14.31 1.89 -2.25
C GLU A 21 13.18 1.97 -1.22
N MET A 22 12.01 2.41 -1.68
CA MET A 22 10.85 2.54 -0.79
C MET A 22 10.45 1.17 -0.25
N THR A 23 10.17 1.09 1.05
CA THR A 23 9.61 -0.11 1.65
C THR A 23 8.21 -0.40 1.10
N PHE A 24 7.71 -1.63 1.28
CA PHE A 24 6.36 -1.99 0.85
C PHE A 24 5.29 -1.06 1.44
N SER A 25 5.34 -0.79 2.74
CA SER A 25 4.41 0.13 3.41
C SER A 25 4.45 1.54 2.82
N GLN A 26 5.65 2.02 2.48
CA GLN A 26 5.82 3.33 1.83
C GLN A 26 5.23 3.34 0.42
N LYS A 27 5.38 2.25 -0.35
CA LYS A 27 4.75 2.10 -1.67
C LYS A 27 3.22 2.10 -1.55
N VAL A 28 2.65 1.38 -0.58
CA VAL A 28 1.21 1.38 -0.27
C VAL A 28 0.73 2.79 0.10
N GLY A 29 1.45 3.49 0.99
CA GLY A 29 1.19 4.88 1.35
C GLY A 29 1.18 5.83 0.15
N LYS A 30 2.18 5.69 -0.73
CA LYS A 30 2.30 6.52 -1.92
C LYS A 30 1.20 6.22 -2.94
N LEU A 31 0.80 4.97 -3.09
CA LEU A 31 -0.37 4.60 -3.92
C LEU A 31 -1.62 5.29 -3.40
N MET A 32 -1.88 5.25 -2.09
CA MET A 32 -3.02 5.96 -1.48
C MET A 32 -3.00 7.46 -1.78
N GLU A 33 -1.84 8.11 -1.64
CA GLU A 33 -1.65 9.52 -1.97
C GLU A 33 -1.94 9.82 -3.45
N LEU A 34 -1.38 9.02 -4.36
CA LEU A 34 -1.53 9.22 -5.82
C LEU A 34 -2.97 9.01 -6.29
N VAL A 35 -3.62 7.92 -5.89
CA VAL A 35 -4.98 7.59 -6.36
C VAL A 35 -6.05 8.53 -5.82
N THR A 36 -5.71 9.29 -4.77
CA THR A 36 -6.57 10.33 -4.20
C THR A 36 -6.17 11.74 -4.62
N ALA A 37 -5.16 11.94 -5.46
CA ALA A 37 -4.83 13.27 -5.97
C ALA A 37 -6.01 13.89 -6.73
N GLU A 38 -6.03 15.21 -6.85
CA GLU A 38 -7.02 15.93 -7.69
C GLU A 38 -6.86 15.52 -9.15
N ASN A 39 -5.61 15.44 -9.62
CA ASN A 39 -5.23 14.89 -10.92
C ASN A 39 -4.37 13.66 -10.70
N VAL A 40 -4.90 12.48 -10.97
CA VAL A 40 -4.19 11.21 -10.74
C VAL A 40 -3.17 10.97 -11.86
N ASP A 41 -1.89 10.89 -11.49
CA ASP A 41 -0.83 10.47 -12.41
C ASP A 41 -0.83 8.94 -12.56
N ASN A 42 -1.56 8.47 -13.58
CA ASN A 42 -1.68 7.04 -13.88
C ASN A 42 -0.32 6.39 -14.21
N ASN A 43 0.64 7.13 -14.75
CA ASN A 43 1.96 6.58 -15.04
C ASN A 43 2.71 6.30 -13.73
N GLN A 44 2.71 7.24 -12.78
CA GLN A 44 3.32 7.00 -11.47
C GLN A 44 2.65 5.85 -10.70
N VAL A 45 1.32 5.75 -10.76
CA VAL A 45 0.59 4.60 -10.17
C VAL A 45 1.09 3.30 -10.79
N ARG A 46 1.11 3.21 -12.13
CA ARG A 46 1.59 2.03 -12.87
C ARG A 46 3.03 1.67 -12.51
N GLU A 47 3.94 2.64 -12.48
CA GLU A 47 5.36 2.38 -12.19
C GLU A 47 5.55 1.86 -10.76
N ILE A 48 4.84 2.40 -9.76
CA ILE A 48 4.91 1.84 -8.40
C ILE A 48 4.39 0.39 -8.38
N LEU A 49 3.26 0.12 -9.04
CA LEU A 49 2.69 -1.24 -9.08
C LEU A 49 3.66 -2.24 -9.75
N LYS A 50 4.38 -1.85 -10.81
CA LYS A 50 5.42 -2.71 -11.40
C LYS A 50 6.50 -3.12 -10.39
N THR A 51 6.91 -2.22 -9.49
CA THR A 51 7.88 -2.53 -8.42
C THR A 51 7.34 -3.46 -7.33
N LEU A 52 6.04 -3.75 -7.36
CA LEU A 52 5.37 -4.68 -6.45
C LEU A 52 5.14 -6.05 -7.09
N ALA A 53 5.56 -6.29 -8.33
CA ALA A 53 5.44 -7.60 -8.96
C ALA A 53 6.44 -8.61 -8.36
N ILE A 54 5.97 -9.83 -8.03
CA ILE A 54 6.82 -10.90 -7.47
C ILE A 54 7.33 -11.79 -8.60
N ALA A 55 8.65 -11.87 -8.75
CA ALA A 55 9.30 -12.76 -9.71
C ALA A 55 8.88 -14.24 -9.50
N PRO A 56 8.69 -15.02 -10.58
CA PRO A 56 8.90 -14.67 -11.99
C PRO A 56 7.69 -14.00 -12.65
N LYS A 57 6.69 -13.59 -11.88
CA LYS A 57 5.45 -13.04 -12.43
C LYS A 57 5.57 -11.55 -12.65
N GLU A 58 5.08 -11.11 -13.79
CA GLU A 58 4.95 -9.71 -14.12
C GLU A 58 3.55 -9.22 -13.79
N MET A 59 3.44 -7.92 -13.49
CA MET A 59 2.16 -7.23 -13.50
C MET A 59 1.57 -7.29 -14.91
N LYS A 60 0.27 -7.57 -14.98
CA LYS A 60 -0.56 -7.39 -16.17
C LYS A 60 -1.48 -6.19 -15.98
N GLU A 61 -1.78 -5.55 -17.10
CA GLU A 61 -2.72 -4.44 -17.21
C GLU A 61 -3.72 -4.79 -18.30
N GLY A 62 -5.01 -4.58 -18.04
CA GLY A 62 -6.08 -4.85 -19.00
C GLY A 62 -7.23 -3.87 -18.84
N ALA A 63 -7.98 -3.69 -19.93
CA ALA A 63 -9.27 -3.00 -19.86
C ALA A 63 -10.22 -3.79 -18.96
N MET A 64 -11.04 -3.08 -18.19
CA MET A 64 -12.07 -3.67 -17.35
C MET A 64 -13.42 -3.28 -17.93
N ASP A 65 -14.17 -4.25 -18.42
CA ASP A 65 -15.47 -4.06 -19.06
C ASP A 65 -16.66 -4.20 -18.09
N TYR A 66 -16.37 -4.40 -16.80
CA TYR A 66 -17.36 -4.55 -15.75
C TYR A 66 -17.01 -3.74 -14.50
N SER A 67 -18.02 -3.50 -13.67
CA SER A 67 -17.89 -3.02 -12.29
C SER A 67 -18.82 -3.87 -11.42
N ILE A 68 -18.39 -4.16 -10.20
CA ILE A 68 -19.26 -4.77 -9.18
C ILE A 68 -20.06 -3.73 -8.39
N TYR A 69 -19.79 -2.45 -8.62
CA TYR A 69 -20.46 -1.32 -7.98
C TYR A 69 -21.43 -0.68 -8.97
N ASP A 70 -22.67 -0.50 -8.54
CA ASP A 70 -23.72 0.15 -9.31
C ASP A 70 -23.31 1.58 -9.67
N ASP A 71 -23.64 2.02 -10.89
CA ASP A 71 -23.31 3.35 -11.43
C ASP A 71 -21.81 3.68 -11.59
N PHE A 72 -20.94 2.66 -11.55
CA PHE A 72 -19.52 2.77 -11.89
C PHE A 72 -19.19 1.97 -13.15
N GLU A 73 -18.34 2.53 -13.99
CA GLU A 73 -17.80 1.87 -15.18
C GLU A 73 -16.39 1.32 -14.89
N GLY A 74 -16.11 0.13 -15.41
CA GLY A 74 -14.75 -0.40 -15.43
C GLY A 74 -13.83 0.45 -16.33
N ASP A 75 -12.58 0.67 -15.88
CA ASP A 75 -11.58 1.38 -16.70
C ASP A 75 -10.33 0.53 -16.92
N THR A 76 -9.65 0.15 -15.84
CA THR A 76 -8.39 -0.62 -15.95
C THR A 76 -8.19 -1.51 -14.73
N LEU A 77 -7.75 -2.74 -14.98
CA LEU A 77 -7.31 -3.67 -13.95
C LEU A 77 -5.80 -3.88 -14.05
N TYR A 78 -5.08 -3.60 -12.97
CA TYR A 78 -3.68 -3.98 -12.79
C TYR A 78 -3.61 -5.17 -11.83
N TYR A 79 -2.93 -6.26 -12.19
CA TYR A 79 -2.91 -7.46 -11.35
C TYR A 79 -1.69 -8.34 -11.58
N ILE A 80 -1.36 -9.17 -10.59
CA ILE A 80 -0.43 -10.28 -10.76
C ILE A 80 -1.25 -11.58 -10.97
N PRO A 81 -1.03 -12.34 -12.06
CA PRO A 81 -1.68 -13.63 -12.25
C PRO A 81 -1.35 -14.62 -11.12
N TYR A 82 -2.32 -15.43 -10.71
CA TYR A 82 -2.15 -16.42 -9.66
C TYR A 82 -2.78 -17.75 -10.05
N LYS A 83 -2.24 -18.86 -9.52
CA LYS A 83 -2.77 -20.21 -9.75
C LYS A 83 -3.45 -20.78 -8.51
N THR A 84 -3.01 -20.39 -7.32
CA THR A 84 -3.53 -20.86 -6.04
C THR A 84 -4.02 -19.71 -5.17
N ALA A 85 -4.93 -20.01 -4.24
CA ALA A 85 -5.53 -19.02 -3.36
C ALA A 85 -4.51 -18.36 -2.41
N ASP A 86 -3.46 -19.09 -2.04
CA ASP A 86 -2.44 -18.67 -1.06
C ASP A 86 -1.26 -17.92 -1.70
N GLU A 87 -1.21 -17.83 -3.03
CA GLU A 87 -0.15 -17.09 -3.71
C GLU A 87 -0.25 -15.59 -3.41
N PRO A 88 0.86 -14.96 -2.95
CA PRO A 88 0.90 -13.53 -2.79
C PRO A 88 0.63 -12.82 -4.11
N ARG A 89 -0.24 -11.82 -4.05
CA ARG A 89 -0.69 -11.08 -5.23
C ARG A 89 -1.24 -9.73 -4.83
N TYR A 90 -1.37 -8.88 -5.83
CA TYR A 90 -2.23 -7.71 -5.74
C TYR A 90 -3.15 -7.60 -6.94
N SER A 91 -4.24 -6.87 -6.75
CA SER A 91 -5.10 -6.34 -7.78
C SER A 91 -5.40 -4.87 -7.49
N VAL A 92 -5.45 -4.06 -8.54
CA VAL A 92 -5.87 -2.66 -8.49
C VAL A 92 -6.91 -2.45 -9.58
N GLU A 93 -8.14 -2.23 -9.17
CA GLU A 93 -9.25 -1.87 -10.03
C GLU A 93 -9.35 -0.35 -10.07
N LYS A 94 -9.33 0.20 -11.27
CA LYS A 94 -9.64 1.60 -11.55
C LYS A 94 -11.03 1.65 -12.19
N LEU A 95 -11.90 2.46 -11.60
CA LEU A 95 -13.29 2.66 -11.97
C LEU A 95 -13.54 4.13 -12.33
N LYS A 96 -14.61 4.38 -13.07
CA LYS A 96 -15.05 5.71 -13.49
C LYS A 96 -16.51 5.96 -13.10
N GLN A 97 -16.81 7.20 -12.76
CA GLN A 97 -18.17 7.72 -12.72
C GLN A 97 -18.15 9.14 -13.27
N GLY A 98 -18.60 9.31 -14.52
CA GLY A 98 -18.32 10.51 -15.31
C GLY A 98 -16.81 10.73 -15.43
N ASP A 99 -16.35 11.95 -15.15
CA ASP A 99 -14.93 12.32 -15.23
C ASP A 99 -14.10 11.94 -13.98
N LYS A 100 -14.73 11.34 -12.96
CA LYS A 100 -14.05 11.02 -11.69
C LYS A 100 -13.53 9.58 -11.70
N LEU A 101 -12.31 9.40 -11.21
CA LEU A 101 -11.65 8.09 -11.05
C LEU A 101 -11.77 7.58 -9.62
N PHE A 102 -12.08 6.30 -9.47
CA PHE A 102 -12.19 5.60 -8.19
C PHE A 102 -11.33 4.34 -8.22
N TYR A 103 -10.89 3.89 -7.05
CA TYR A 103 -9.90 2.84 -6.95
C TYR A 103 -10.24 1.84 -5.85
N THR A 104 -10.03 0.56 -6.16
CA THR A 104 -9.96 -0.54 -5.19
C THR A 104 -8.61 -1.21 -5.33
N LEU A 105 -7.83 -1.28 -4.26
CA LEU A 105 -6.54 -1.95 -4.21
C LEU A 105 -6.65 -3.10 -3.20
N GLN A 106 -6.21 -4.29 -3.58
CA GLN A 106 -6.14 -5.44 -2.68
C GLN A 106 -4.76 -6.07 -2.79
N PHE A 107 -4.13 -6.30 -1.63
CA PHE A 107 -2.87 -7.02 -1.50
C PHE A 107 -3.12 -8.24 -0.62
N LEU A 108 -2.93 -9.43 -1.17
CA LEU A 108 -2.96 -10.68 -0.43
C LEU A 108 -1.51 -11.11 -0.22
N ILE A 109 -1.06 -11.11 1.02
CA ILE A 109 0.36 -11.17 1.37
C ILE A 109 0.59 -12.06 2.60
N SER A 110 1.85 -12.21 3.01
CA SER A 110 2.23 -13.06 4.14
C SER A 110 3.44 -12.49 4.87
N SER A 111 3.32 -11.25 5.34
CA SER A 111 4.40 -10.60 6.09
C SER A 111 4.39 -11.08 7.54
N GLU A 112 5.14 -12.16 7.82
CA GLU A 112 5.32 -12.71 9.18
C GLU A 112 6.54 -12.09 9.85
N TYR A 113 6.37 -11.58 11.06
CA TYR A 113 7.43 -10.93 11.81
C TYR A 113 7.32 -11.18 13.32
N THR A 114 8.45 -11.01 13.99
CA THR A 114 8.54 -10.91 15.45
C THR A 114 9.11 -9.56 15.86
N LYS A 115 8.84 -9.17 17.09
CA LYS A 115 9.42 -7.99 17.74
C LYS A 115 10.07 -8.39 19.04
N ASP A 116 11.27 -7.89 19.26
CA ASP A 116 11.93 -8.03 20.54
C ASP A 116 11.42 -6.98 21.56
N PRO A 117 11.79 -7.08 22.85
CA PRO A 117 11.40 -6.10 23.86
C PRO A 117 11.84 -4.65 23.57
N SER A 118 12.81 -4.43 22.68
CA SER A 118 13.24 -3.09 22.23
C SER A 118 12.37 -2.55 21.09
N GLY A 119 11.45 -3.35 20.56
CA GLY A 119 10.60 -3.01 19.42
C GLY A 119 11.26 -3.28 18.07
N LYS A 120 12.43 -3.92 18.03
CA LYS A 120 13.12 -4.24 16.78
C LYS A 120 12.39 -5.36 16.06
N VAL A 121 12.00 -5.10 14.81
CA VAL A 121 11.30 -6.05 13.95
C VAL A 121 12.29 -7.01 13.29
N THR A 122 11.96 -8.30 13.31
CA THR A 122 12.64 -9.32 12.51
C THR A 122 11.60 -10.06 11.67
N TYR A 123 11.72 -9.94 10.35
CA TYR A 123 10.88 -10.68 9.41
C TYR A 123 11.33 -12.13 9.28
N LYS A 124 10.38 -13.05 9.09
CA LYS A 124 10.67 -14.48 8.86
C LYS A 124 11.48 -14.70 7.59
N ASP A 125 11.07 -14.05 6.50
CA ASP A 125 11.84 -13.95 5.26
C ASP A 125 12.29 -12.50 5.15
N LYS A 126 13.60 -12.25 5.19
CA LYS A 126 14.17 -10.90 5.23
C LYS A 126 14.03 -10.17 3.90
N ASP A 127 14.09 -10.91 2.80
CA ASP A 127 14.11 -10.35 1.45
C ASP A 127 12.71 -10.37 0.81
N TYR A 128 11.68 -10.74 1.58
CA TYR A 128 10.32 -10.76 1.10
C TYR A 128 9.82 -9.36 0.75
N LEU A 129 9.43 -9.18 -0.52
CA LEU A 129 9.05 -7.90 -1.10
C LEU A 129 7.94 -7.16 -0.35
N TYR A 130 7.00 -7.90 0.27
CA TYR A 130 5.85 -7.32 0.96
C TYR A 130 6.01 -7.26 2.48
N ASN A 131 7.24 -7.32 2.97
CA ASN A 131 7.50 -7.14 4.39
C ASN A 131 6.97 -5.79 4.90
N THR A 132 6.13 -5.87 5.93
CA THR A 132 5.46 -4.75 6.58
C THR A 132 4.94 -5.14 7.97
N THR A 133 4.81 -4.15 8.84
CA THR A 133 4.13 -4.25 10.13
C THR A 133 2.92 -3.33 10.20
N ILE A 134 2.06 -3.52 11.21
CA ILE A 134 0.95 -2.61 11.49
C ILE A 134 1.45 -1.18 11.74
N GLU A 135 2.58 -1.04 12.42
CA GLU A 135 3.19 0.25 12.76
C GLU A 135 3.73 0.99 11.54
N ASP A 136 4.21 0.28 10.53
CA ASP A 136 4.64 0.90 9.28
C ASP A 136 3.45 1.44 8.46
N LEU A 137 2.26 0.87 8.68
CA LEU A 137 1.02 1.22 7.98
C LEU A 137 0.18 2.25 8.75
N MET A 138 0.33 2.32 10.07
CA MET A 138 -0.41 3.22 10.96
C MET A 138 -0.29 4.71 10.59
N PRO A 139 0.85 5.23 10.12
CA PRO A 139 0.96 6.63 9.69
C PRO A 139 -0.03 7.03 8.59
N TYR A 140 -0.54 6.08 7.82
CA TYR A 140 -1.53 6.32 6.78
C TYR A 140 -2.98 6.24 7.29
N CYS A 141 -3.18 5.88 8.57
CA CYS A 141 -4.46 5.93 9.24
C CYS A 141 -4.77 7.36 9.70
N THR A 142 -5.44 8.16 8.86
CA THR A 142 -5.82 9.54 9.25
C THR A 142 -6.97 9.57 10.25
N THR A 143 -7.89 8.61 10.17
CA THR A 143 -9.03 8.51 11.10
C THR A 143 -9.39 7.04 11.32
N PRO A 144 -9.36 6.53 12.56
CA PRO A 144 -9.88 5.21 12.89
C PRO A 144 -11.36 5.10 12.54
N MET A 145 -11.76 3.99 11.92
CA MET A 145 -13.17 3.70 11.69
C MET A 145 -13.82 3.18 12.97
N SER A 146 -15.13 3.39 13.14
CA SER A 146 -15.94 2.75 14.19
C SER A 146 -16.99 1.87 13.53
N TYR A 147 -17.14 0.62 13.98
CA TYR A 147 -18.18 -0.29 13.51
C TYR A 147 -19.37 -0.31 14.47
N LYS A 148 -20.56 -0.71 13.99
CA LYS A 148 -21.79 -0.78 14.80
C LYS A 148 -21.67 -1.65 16.07
N ASN A 149 -20.71 -2.59 16.11
CA ASN A 149 -20.48 -3.49 17.25
C ASN A 149 -19.17 -3.20 18.03
N GLY A 150 -18.49 -2.07 17.80
CA GLY A 150 -17.28 -1.70 18.55
C GLY A 150 -16.26 -0.82 17.80
N LYS A 151 -15.21 -0.40 18.53
CA LYS A 151 -14.12 0.47 18.05
C LYS A 151 -13.31 -0.25 16.96
N GLY A 152 -13.25 0.30 15.74
CA GLY A 152 -12.19 -0.09 14.81
C GLY A 152 -10.84 0.28 15.43
N ASN A 153 -9.80 -0.47 15.08
CA ASN A 153 -8.47 -0.37 15.70
C ASN A 153 -8.45 -0.73 17.20
N ASN A 154 -9.37 -1.56 17.67
CA ASN A 154 -9.24 -2.20 18.97
C ASN A 154 -7.95 -3.04 19.00
N PRO A 155 -7.02 -2.85 19.96
CA PRO A 155 -5.81 -3.66 20.08
C PRO A 155 -6.07 -5.16 20.13
N GLU A 156 -7.24 -5.58 20.62
CA GLU A 156 -7.67 -6.96 20.72
C GLU A 156 -8.27 -7.52 19.41
N SER A 157 -8.42 -6.69 18.38
CA SER A 157 -8.95 -7.08 17.07
C SER A 157 -7.82 -7.54 16.15
N PRO A 158 -8.01 -8.55 15.28
CA PRO A 158 -7.07 -8.88 14.21
C PRO A 158 -7.19 -7.96 13.00
N LEU A 159 -7.93 -6.85 13.11
CA LEU A 159 -8.26 -5.95 12.01
C LEU A 159 -7.97 -4.49 12.39
N LEU A 160 -7.12 -3.85 11.60
CA LEU A 160 -7.03 -2.39 11.52
C LEU A 160 -8.06 -1.91 10.50
N SER A 161 -8.81 -0.86 10.82
CA SER A 161 -9.82 -0.24 9.95
C SER A 161 -9.74 1.27 10.06
N CYS A 162 -9.37 1.91 8.98
CA CYS A 162 -9.04 3.32 8.94
C CYS A 162 -9.61 3.99 7.71
N VAL A 163 -9.73 5.31 7.80
CA VAL A 163 -9.83 6.20 6.65
C VAL A 163 -8.48 6.87 6.46
N TYR A 164 -7.97 6.84 5.23
CA TYR A 164 -6.94 7.74 4.75
C TYR A 164 -7.63 8.94 4.10
N THR A 165 -7.23 10.15 4.51
CA THR A 165 -7.69 11.41 3.92
C THR A 165 -6.48 12.09 3.30
N ASN A 166 -6.49 12.28 1.98
CA ASN A 166 -5.42 12.99 1.32
C ASN A 166 -5.32 14.42 1.87
N PRO A 167 -4.15 14.88 2.34
CA PRO A 167 -4.02 16.19 2.96
C PRO A 167 -4.28 17.34 1.97
N ASN A 168 -4.09 17.12 0.67
CA ASN A 168 -4.24 18.12 -0.38
C ASN A 168 -5.67 18.10 -0.94
N SER A 169 -6.08 16.98 -1.55
CA SER A 169 -7.37 16.89 -2.27
C SER A 169 -8.58 16.65 -1.38
N LYS A 170 -8.35 16.27 -0.11
CA LYS A 170 -9.37 15.84 0.86
C LYS A 170 -10.17 14.59 0.46
N ARG A 171 -9.84 13.95 -0.67
CA ARG A 171 -10.43 12.68 -1.09
C ARG A 171 -10.05 11.58 -0.10
N LYS A 172 -10.95 10.62 0.09
CA LYS A 172 -10.86 9.63 1.16
C LYS A 172 -10.81 8.21 0.61
N LEU A 173 -9.96 7.39 1.21
CA LEU A 173 -9.96 5.94 1.04
C LEU A 173 -10.30 5.30 2.37
N MET A 174 -11.08 4.23 2.32
CA MET A 174 -11.19 3.27 3.40
C MET A 174 -10.06 2.26 3.26
N TYR A 175 -9.45 1.89 4.38
CA TYR A 175 -8.21 1.13 4.45
C TYR A 175 -8.33 0.08 5.56
N TRP A 176 -8.08 -1.17 5.22
CA TRP A 176 -8.17 -2.31 6.13
C TRP A 176 -6.88 -3.12 6.08
N VAL A 177 -6.40 -3.53 7.25
CA VAL A 177 -5.26 -4.46 7.39
C VAL A 177 -5.71 -5.63 8.24
N VAL A 178 -5.67 -6.81 7.64
CA VAL A 178 -6.02 -8.07 8.31
C VAL A 178 -4.74 -8.75 8.78
N CYS A 179 -4.69 -8.99 10.08
CA CYS A 179 -3.63 -9.73 10.73
C CYS A 179 -4.07 -11.16 11.08
N GLU A 180 -3.11 -12.05 11.32
CA GLU A 180 -3.37 -13.36 11.90
C GLU A 180 -3.71 -13.25 13.38
N ASN A 181 -2.94 -12.45 14.12
CA ASN A 181 -3.16 -12.16 15.54
C ASN A 181 -3.71 -10.74 15.73
N LYS A 182 -4.07 -10.44 16.98
CA LYS A 182 -4.48 -9.12 17.45
C LYS A 182 -3.50 -8.05 17.00
N ILE A 183 -3.97 -6.90 16.52
CA ILE A 183 -3.10 -5.81 16.04
C ILE A 183 -2.23 -5.22 17.16
N GLY A 184 -2.64 -5.38 18.43
CA GLY A 184 -1.88 -4.99 19.61
C GLY A 184 -0.82 -6.00 20.04
N ASP A 185 -0.69 -7.16 19.38
CA ASP A 185 0.35 -8.15 19.66
C ASP A 185 1.74 -7.58 19.36
N LYS A 186 2.58 -7.51 20.39
CA LYS A 186 3.91 -6.93 20.35
C LYS A 186 5.04 -7.96 20.25
N GLU A 187 4.74 -9.25 20.14
CA GLU A 187 5.75 -10.31 20.09
C GLU A 187 5.82 -10.95 18.72
N LYS A 188 4.68 -11.42 18.18
CA LYS A 188 4.63 -12.11 16.88
C LYS A 188 3.32 -11.84 16.16
N ASN A 189 3.39 -11.43 14.90
CA ASN A 189 2.19 -11.29 14.07
C ASN A 189 2.48 -11.56 12.60
N ARG A 190 1.41 -11.63 11.81
CA ARG A 190 1.45 -11.76 10.36
C ARG A 190 0.39 -10.88 9.72
N VAL A 191 0.79 -9.96 8.85
CA VAL A 191 -0.14 -9.24 7.96
C VAL A 191 -0.47 -10.15 6.78
N LYS A 192 -1.76 -10.40 6.56
CA LYS A 192 -2.27 -11.33 5.53
C LYS A 192 -2.94 -10.62 4.37
N GLU A 193 -3.60 -9.50 4.64
CA GLU A 193 -4.32 -8.76 3.63
C GLU A 193 -4.29 -7.27 3.93
N ILE A 194 -4.14 -6.48 2.87
CA ILE A 194 -4.37 -5.05 2.89
C ILE A 194 -5.40 -4.74 1.81
N LYS A 195 -6.55 -4.17 2.21
CA LYS A 195 -7.60 -3.73 1.28
C LYS A 195 -7.79 -2.23 1.40
N ILE A 196 -7.85 -1.56 0.26
CA ILE A 196 -8.00 -0.11 0.15
C ILE A 196 -9.08 0.16 -0.87
N GLN A 197 -9.98 1.09 -0.59
CA GLN A 197 -11.12 1.36 -1.46
C GLN A 197 -11.48 2.85 -1.38
N SER A 198 -11.83 3.49 -2.49
CA SER A 198 -12.45 4.81 -2.46
C SER A 198 -13.69 4.79 -1.57
N GLN A 199 -13.81 5.76 -0.65
CA GLN A 199 -14.89 5.79 0.33
C GLN A 199 -16.28 5.82 -0.34
N GLU A 200 -16.35 6.41 -1.53
CA GLU A 200 -17.56 6.52 -2.34
C GLU A 200 -18.04 5.17 -2.86
N LEU A 201 -17.15 4.22 -3.15
CA LEU A 201 -17.52 2.86 -3.59
C LEU A 201 -18.07 1.99 -2.46
N TRP A 202 -17.86 2.40 -1.20
CA TRP A 202 -18.40 1.70 -0.03
C TRP A 202 -19.80 2.19 0.36
N ARG A 203 -20.14 3.42 -0.03
CA ARG A 203 -21.44 4.03 0.28
C ARG A 203 -22.51 3.52 -0.67
#